data_AF-A0A918U7P8-F1
#
_entry.id   AF-A0A918U7P8-F1
#
_cell.length_a   1.000
_cell.length_b   1.000
_cell.length_c   1.000
_cell.angle_alpha   90.00
_cell.angle_beta   90.00
_cell.angle_gamma   90.00
#
_symmetry.space_group_name_H-M   'P 1'
#
loop_
_entity.id
_entity.type
_entity.pdbx_description
1 polymer ?
#
loop_
_entity_poly.entity_id
_entity_poly.type
_entity_poly.pdbx_seq_one_letter_code
_entity_poly.pdbx_strand_id
1 'polypeptide(L)'
;MSDRSFPALPFALALPAACVAMTAGAADAPLLPDVVVTASRIAQPLREVIGDVSVITRDDIERHPGQNLADVLTTAPGVQISRNGGAGQSSTLWIRGSDKNVVLVDGVRVDSATLGLTAIENFPADQIERIEILRGAAASLYGSDAMGGVVQIFTRKGGEDLRASVQAGAGNHGNAAVQANVSGSVGASRFALGVAHSRTDGVSAVANPDNVRYNPDKDGNRNTSLSLSASHDLSAATSFGATILYARNVTHYDSYTGYPPAGQGYDYRNEKLNGATSAWLAHTFSDVWKTRLQLASSVDSNDTFDPLSPTNFSDSKSSITTRNRQATWQNDIVLSGGGKATVALESLEQRVSGSTDYTIKKRTNNSLTGNYLTRFGDLRLEAGARHDRNSQFGSYNTGRVGASYDFLDAWQVGVSTGNSFRAPTFNDLYWPNSGNPSLKPEKGFSKEMFLAYRGNALQGRVTVYENLVRDLIQWAEVSQYVWKPMNVDKASLRGITANAEWSHGKLTLGGQADWLRARDDSNGATRDKRLPRRADRTASLYAAYKADNWQVRGEWQAVGRRFDDAANNDPLGGYAVANLSASWSVTRDVTLLATLDNLFNRKYQSVKDYGVMGRNGMLSVRWTLK
;
A
#
# COMPACT_ATOMS: atom_id res chain seq x y z
N MET A 1 5.77 37.93 29.92
CA MET A 1 4.42 38.48 30.13
C MET A 1 4.24 39.61 29.13
N SER A 2 3.45 39.36 28.09
CA SER A 2 2.81 40.36 27.22
C SER A 2 1.98 39.58 26.21
N ASP A 3 0.67 39.78 26.28
CA ASP A 3 -0.38 39.09 25.55
C ASP A 3 -0.14 38.96 24.04
N ARG A 4 -0.41 37.75 23.52
CA ARG A 4 -0.69 37.54 22.10
C ARG A 4 -2.06 36.90 21.97
N SER A 5 -3.04 37.78 21.79
CA SER A 5 -4.42 37.50 21.42
C SER A 5 -4.49 36.68 20.11
N PHE A 6 -5.17 35.55 20.16
CA PHE A 6 -5.59 34.75 19.02
C PHE A 6 -6.72 35.47 18.26
N PRO A 7 -6.65 35.68 16.94
CA PRO A 7 -7.85 35.99 16.17
C PRO A 7 -8.60 34.69 15.87
N ALA A 8 -9.75 34.52 16.52
CA ALA A 8 -10.76 33.55 16.13
C ALA A 8 -11.39 34.01 14.81
N LEU A 9 -11.15 33.27 13.73
CA LEU A 9 -11.91 33.43 12.48
C LEU A 9 -13.11 32.47 12.53
N PRO A 10 -14.36 32.95 12.46
CA PRO A 10 -15.52 32.06 12.39
C PRO A 10 -15.66 31.55 10.96
N PHE A 11 -15.29 30.29 10.73
CA PHE A 11 -15.72 29.59 9.52
C PHE A 11 -17.11 29.05 9.78
N ALA A 12 -18.12 29.78 9.30
CA ALA A 12 -19.49 29.29 9.23
C ALA A 12 -19.54 28.08 8.27
N LEU A 13 -19.64 26.87 8.81
CA LEU A 13 -20.09 25.70 8.07
C LEU A 13 -21.58 25.88 7.78
N ALA A 14 -21.91 26.37 6.58
CA ALA A 14 -23.24 26.18 6.03
C ALA A 14 -23.32 24.76 5.43
N LEU A 15 -23.65 23.79 6.28
CA LEU A 15 -24.20 22.50 5.85
C LEU A 15 -25.67 22.74 5.48
N PRO A 16 -26.11 22.52 4.23
CA PRO A 16 -27.52 22.34 3.98
C PRO A 16 -27.90 20.98 4.60
N ALA A 17 -28.48 21.03 5.80
CA ALA A 17 -29.16 19.91 6.42
C ALA A 17 -30.42 19.60 5.60
N ALA A 18 -30.26 18.82 4.53
CA ALA A 18 -31.37 18.08 3.95
C ALA A 18 -31.65 16.87 4.84
N CYS A 19 -32.39 17.09 5.93
CA CYS A 19 -33.04 16.02 6.67
C CYS A 19 -34.12 15.41 5.78
N VAL A 20 -33.76 14.38 5.01
CA VAL A 20 -34.75 13.42 4.54
C VAL A 20 -35.07 12.52 5.73
N ALA A 21 -36.17 12.82 6.41
CA ALA A 21 -36.79 11.88 7.33
C ALA A 21 -37.30 10.68 6.51
N MET A 22 -36.48 9.64 6.35
CA MET A 22 -36.97 8.34 5.90
C MET A 22 -37.47 7.58 7.12
N THR A 23 -38.79 7.41 7.19
CA THR A 23 -39.44 6.44 8.06
C THR A 23 -38.87 5.06 7.75
N ALA A 24 -38.10 4.50 8.68
CA ALA A 24 -37.57 3.15 8.57
C ALA A 24 -38.70 2.13 8.71
N GLY A 25 -39.17 1.61 7.58
CA GLY A 25 -39.83 0.29 7.56
C GLY A 25 -38.75 -0.76 7.82
N ALA A 26 -38.92 -1.54 8.89
CA ALA A 26 -38.11 -2.72 9.15
C ALA A 26 -38.39 -3.76 8.07
N ALA A 27 -37.66 -3.69 6.97
CA ALA A 27 -37.50 -4.80 6.04
C ALA A 27 -36.19 -5.50 6.42
N ASP A 28 -36.27 -6.82 6.65
CA ASP A 28 -35.15 -7.75 6.71
C ASP A 28 -34.39 -7.68 5.36
N ALA A 29 -33.54 -6.67 5.23
CA ALA A 29 -32.54 -6.62 4.19
C ALA A 29 -31.35 -7.44 4.67
N PRO A 30 -30.85 -8.41 3.89
CA PRO A 30 -29.69 -9.20 4.28
C PRO A 30 -28.52 -8.25 4.57
N LEU A 31 -27.96 -8.38 5.77
CA LEU A 31 -26.71 -7.72 6.17
C LEU A 31 -25.65 -7.96 5.09
N LEU A 32 -24.92 -6.90 4.73
CA LEU A 32 -23.75 -7.01 3.84
C LEU A 32 -22.84 -8.14 4.36
N PRO A 33 -22.27 -9.00 3.49
CA PRO A 33 -21.42 -10.09 3.94
C PRO A 33 -20.33 -9.60 4.87
N ASP A 34 -20.13 -10.28 6.01
CA ASP A 34 -19.08 -9.97 6.97
C ASP A 34 -17.71 -10.12 6.26
N VAL A 35 -17.10 -8.98 5.87
CA VAL A 35 -15.77 -8.97 5.26
C VAL A 35 -14.77 -9.46 6.30
N VAL A 36 -14.10 -10.58 6.02
CA VAL A 36 -13.08 -11.14 6.91
C VAL A 36 -11.73 -10.53 6.58
N VAL A 37 -11.02 -10.07 7.61
CA VAL A 37 -9.65 -9.55 7.51
C VAL A 37 -8.70 -10.28 8.44
N THR A 38 -7.42 -10.16 8.17
CA THR A 38 -6.34 -10.81 8.92
C THR A 38 -5.57 -9.86 9.82
N ALA A 39 -6.09 -8.66 10.10
CA ALA A 39 -5.38 -7.55 10.74
C ALA A 39 -4.70 -7.87 12.09
N SER A 40 -5.14 -8.90 12.80
CA SER A 40 -4.53 -9.39 14.04
C SER A 40 -3.77 -10.72 13.85
N ARG A 41 -3.29 -10.98 12.62
CA ARG A 41 -2.76 -12.26 12.09
C ARG A 41 -3.71 -13.45 12.07
N ILE A 42 -4.97 -13.25 12.45
CA ILE A 42 -6.04 -14.24 12.39
C ILE A 42 -7.24 -13.69 11.64
N ALA A 43 -8.00 -14.59 11.00
CA ALA A 43 -9.25 -14.25 10.35
C ALA A 43 -10.29 -13.78 11.38
N GLN A 44 -10.77 -12.54 11.22
CA GLN A 44 -11.84 -11.96 12.01
C GLN A 44 -12.77 -11.11 11.13
N PRO A 45 -14.07 -11.04 11.43
CA PRO A 45 -14.96 -10.08 10.79
C PRO A 45 -14.44 -8.66 10.97
N LEU A 46 -14.50 -7.83 9.92
CA LEU A 46 -14.03 -6.44 9.94
C LEU A 46 -14.66 -5.63 11.10
N ARG A 47 -15.91 -5.98 11.47
CA ARG A 47 -16.63 -5.34 12.59
C ARG A 47 -16.04 -5.61 13.98
N GLU A 48 -15.24 -6.67 14.12
CA GLU A 48 -14.60 -7.05 15.37
C GLU A 48 -13.19 -6.47 15.51
N VAL A 49 -12.64 -5.89 14.44
CA VAL A 49 -11.28 -5.36 14.40
C VAL A 49 -11.20 -4.03 15.17
N ILE A 50 -10.32 -3.97 16.17
CA ILE A 50 -10.05 -2.72 16.92
C ILE A 50 -9.21 -1.75 16.07
N GLY A 51 -8.29 -2.26 15.24
CA GLY A 51 -7.49 -1.45 14.32
C GLY A 51 -8.30 -0.76 13.22
N ASP A 52 -7.71 0.28 12.62
CA ASP A 52 -8.25 0.92 11.42
C ASP A 52 -7.81 0.14 10.17
N VAL A 53 -8.77 -0.58 9.58
CA VAL A 53 -8.54 -1.48 8.45
C VAL A 53 -9.51 -1.14 7.33
N SER A 54 -9.00 -1.08 6.10
CA SER A 54 -9.80 -1.10 4.89
C SER A 54 -9.45 -2.31 4.04
N VAL A 55 -10.44 -2.81 3.31
CA VAL A 55 -10.28 -3.89 2.34
C VAL A 55 -10.60 -3.34 0.97
N ILE A 56 -9.69 -3.55 0.01
CA ILE A 56 -9.95 -3.34 -1.40
C ILE A 56 -10.24 -4.72 -1.99
N THR A 57 -11.49 -4.95 -2.38
CA THR A 57 -11.97 -6.25 -2.87
C THR A 57 -11.58 -6.48 -4.33
N ARG A 58 -11.73 -7.72 -4.82
CA ARG A 58 -11.52 -8.02 -6.24
C ARG A 58 -12.38 -7.15 -7.15
N ASP A 59 -13.64 -6.95 -6.77
CA ASP A 59 -14.58 -6.10 -7.50
C ASP A 59 -14.11 -4.63 -7.52
N ASP A 60 -13.52 -4.12 -6.43
CA ASP A 60 -12.95 -2.76 -6.42
C ASP A 60 -11.76 -2.64 -7.37
N ILE A 61 -10.86 -3.62 -7.34
CA ILE A 61 -9.67 -3.62 -8.20
C ILE A 61 -10.06 -3.73 -9.68
N GLU A 62 -11.04 -4.57 -10.05
CA GLU A 62 -11.52 -4.67 -11.44
C GLU A 62 -12.19 -3.41 -11.95
N ARG A 63 -12.81 -2.63 -11.05
CA ARG A 63 -13.48 -1.37 -11.37
C ARG A 63 -12.53 -0.17 -11.39
N HIS A 64 -11.28 -0.35 -11.00
CA HIS A 64 -10.30 0.73 -10.99
C HIS A 64 -9.62 0.85 -12.37
N PRO A 65 -9.48 2.06 -12.96
CA PRO A 65 -8.62 2.27 -14.14
C PRO A 65 -7.17 1.82 -13.97
N GLY A 66 -6.68 1.74 -12.73
CA GLY A 66 -5.30 1.39 -12.39
C GLY A 66 -4.88 -0.01 -12.81
N GLN A 67 -3.65 -0.15 -13.32
CA GLN A 67 -3.10 -1.44 -13.78
C GLN A 67 -2.18 -2.10 -12.75
N ASN A 68 -1.76 -1.36 -11.72
CA ASN A 68 -0.84 -1.83 -10.69
C ASN A 68 -1.34 -1.47 -9.29
N LEU A 69 -0.68 -2.05 -8.28
CA LEU A 69 -0.99 -1.84 -6.88
C LEU A 69 -0.94 -0.36 -6.49
N ALA A 70 0.02 0.41 -6.98
CA ALA A 70 0.11 1.84 -6.66
C ALA A 70 -1.15 2.59 -7.08
N ASP A 71 -1.65 2.38 -8.29
CA ASP A 71 -2.88 3.03 -8.74
C ASP A 71 -4.08 2.63 -7.86
N VAL A 72 -4.19 1.34 -7.53
CA VAL A 72 -5.29 0.80 -6.73
C VAL A 72 -5.33 1.40 -5.32
N LEU A 73 -4.17 1.53 -4.68
CA LEU A 73 -4.03 2.03 -3.31
C LEU A 73 -4.46 3.49 -3.15
N THR A 74 -4.47 4.30 -4.21
CA THR A 74 -4.92 5.72 -4.15
C THR A 74 -6.37 5.88 -3.67
N THR A 75 -7.18 4.84 -3.80
CA THR A 75 -8.60 4.84 -3.40
C THR A 75 -8.79 4.58 -1.91
N ALA A 76 -7.75 4.22 -1.16
CA ALA A 76 -7.87 3.86 0.24
C ALA A 76 -7.80 5.09 1.18
N PRO A 77 -8.52 5.09 2.31
CA PRO A 77 -8.47 6.19 3.26
C PRO A 77 -7.08 6.34 3.86
N GLY A 78 -6.62 7.56 4.07
CA GLY A 78 -5.33 7.86 4.68
C GLY A 78 -4.12 7.45 3.83
N VAL A 79 -4.33 7.11 2.56
CA VAL A 79 -3.27 6.72 1.62
C VAL A 79 -2.99 7.86 0.63
N GLN A 80 -1.71 8.19 0.48
CA GLN A 80 -1.23 9.10 -0.56
C GLN A 80 -0.08 8.45 -1.32
N ILE A 81 0.02 8.75 -2.61
CA ILE A 81 1.10 8.27 -3.47
C ILE A 81 1.69 9.43 -4.24
N SER A 82 3.01 9.48 -4.33
CA SER A 82 3.72 10.32 -5.30
C SER A 82 4.46 9.42 -6.24
N ARG A 83 4.62 9.91 -7.46
CA ARG A 83 5.28 9.21 -8.53
C ARG A 83 6.16 10.16 -9.31
N ASN A 84 7.35 9.70 -9.63
CA ASN A 84 8.30 10.41 -10.48
C ASN A 84 7.95 10.21 -11.96
N GLY A 85 6.73 10.55 -12.37
CA GLY A 85 6.27 10.47 -13.77
C GLY A 85 5.12 9.50 -14.02
N GLY A 86 5.11 8.89 -15.21
CA GLY A 86 4.09 7.97 -15.71
C GLY A 86 4.15 6.54 -15.15
N ALA A 87 3.52 5.58 -15.82
CA ALA A 87 3.46 4.18 -15.37
C ALA A 87 4.86 3.55 -15.19
N GLY A 88 5.03 2.66 -14.20
CA GLY A 88 6.31 1.98 -13.92
C GLY A 88 7.38 2.84 -13.23
N GLN A 89 7.17 4.16 -13.17
CA GLN A 89 8.06 5.08 -12.48
C GLN A 89 8.01 4.88 -10.96
N SER A 90 9.14 5.18 -10.31
CA SER A 90 9.29 5.04 -8.86
C SER A 90 8.16 5.77 -8.12
N SER A 91 7.50 5.02 -7.25
CA SER A 91 6.36 5.50 -6.46
C SER A 91 6.66 5.39 -4.96
N THR A 92 6.22 6.39 -4.18
CA THR A 92 6.30 6.36 -2.71
C THR A 92 4.90 6.25 -2.13
N LEU A 93 4.69 5.29 -1.22
CA LEU A 93 3.46 5.11 -0.47
C LEU A 93 3.55 5.84 0.87
N TRP A 94 2.56 6.69 1.16
CA TRP A 94 2.34 7.23 2.49
C TRP A 94 1.03 6.74 3.08
N ILE A 95 1.12 6.17 4.27
CA ILE A 95 -0.04 5.85 5.10
C ILE A 95 -0.02 6.82 6.27
N ARG A 96 -1.05 7.66 6.37
CA ARG A 96 -1.16 8.71 7.41
C ARG A 96 0.09 9.60 7.50
N GLY A 97 0.73 9.84 6.36
CA GLY A 97 1.95 10.65 6.25
C GLY A 97 3.26 9.90 6.52
N SER A 98 3.24 8.64 6.93
CA SER A 98 4.45 7.83 7.09
C SER A 98 4.76 7.05 5.82
N ASP A 99 6.00 7.11 5.34
CA ASP A 99 6.55 6.26 4.27
C ASP A 99 7.11 4.94 4.81
N LYS A 100 7.07 4.73 6.13
CA LYS A 100 7.58 3.54 6.81
C LYS A 100 6.47 2.50 6.91
N ASN A 101 6.20 1.83 5.80
CA ASN A 101 5.11 0.87 5.64
C ASN A 101 5.68 -0.51 5.35
N VAL A 102 5.00 -1.56 5.83
CA VAL A 102 5.32 -2.94 5.48
C VAL A 102 4.37 -3.40 4.40
N VAL A 103 4.90 -3.89 3.28
CA VAL A 103 4.12 -4.51 2.21
C VAL A 103 4.39 -6.00 2.21
N LEU A 104 3.32 -6.78 2.23
CA LEU A 104 3.34 -8.23 2.29
C LEU A 104 2.57 -8.82 1.10
N VAL A 105 3.06 -9.92 0.54
CA VAL A 105 2.35 -10.75 -0.45
C VAL A 105 2.13 -12.12 0.17
N ASP A 106 0.87 -12.49 0.44
CA ASP A 106 0.50 -13.72 1.16
C ASP A 106 1.31 -13.93 2.47
N GLY A 107 1.55 -12.85 3.21
CA GLY A 107 2.35 -12.84 4.44
C GLY A 107 3.86 -12.72 4.24
N VAL A 108 4.37 -12.68 3.01
CA VAL A 108 5.80 -12.58 2.70
C VAL A 108 6.21 -11.12 2.51
N ARG A 109 7.25 -10.68 3.21
CA ARG A 109 7.80 -9.32 3.12
C ARG A 109 8.50 -9.08 1.77
N VAL A 110 8.14 -8.00 1.06
CA VAL A 110 8.61 -7.72 -0.33
C VAL A 110 9.31 -6.37 -0.52
N ASP A 111 9.60 -5.64 0.55
CA ASP A 111 10.35 -4.38 0.46
C ASP A 111 11.85 -4.60 0.24
N SER A 112 12.45 -3.53 -0.29
CA SER A 112 13.88 -3.38 -0.53
C SER A 112 14.61 -3.10 0.77
N ALA A 113 15.67 -3.82 1.08
CA ALA A 113 16.47 -3.57 2.28
C ALA A 113 17.39 -2.34 2.10
N THR A 114 17.68 -1.96 0.87
CA THR A 114 18.51 -0.80 0.51
C THR A 114 17.75 0.51 0.58
N LEU A 115 16.51 0.56 0.09
CA LEU A 115 15.68 1.77 0.13
C LEU A 115 14.69 1.78 1.31
N GLY A 116 14.37 0.61 1.85
CA GLY A 116 13.34 0.44 2.87
C GLY A 116 11.94 0.85 2.40
N LEU A 117 11.70 0.72 1.08
CA LEU A 117 10.45 0.96 0.37
C LEU A 117 10.13 -0.27 -0.49
N THR A 118 8.89 -0.37 -0.98
CA THR A 118 8.46 -1.40 -1.93
C THR A 118 8.18 -0.76 -3.28
N ALA A 119 8.64 -1.37 -4.37
CA ALA A 119 8.29 -0.99 -5.75
C ALA A 119 6.83 -1.36 -6.07
N ILE A 120 5.89 -0.68 -5.42
CA ILE A 120 4.44 -0.92 -5.53
C ILE A 120 3.92 -0.73 -6.96
N GLU A 121 4.60 0.07 -7.78
CA GLU A 121 4.27 0.28 -9.18
C GLU A 121 4.45 -0.98 -10.04
N ASN A 122 5.20 -1.98 -9.54
CA ASN A 122 5.50 -3.20 -10.28
C ASN A 122 4.53 -4.35 -10.02
N PHE A 123 3.77 -4.31 -8.92
CA PHE A 123 2.84 -5.37 -8.58
C PHE A 123 1.56 -5.25 -9.41
N PRO A 124 1.23 -6.24 -10.27
CA PRO A 124 0.08 -6.16 -11.18
C PRO A 124 -1.22 -6.29 -10.41
N ALA A 125 -2.18 -5.40 -10.68
CA ALA A 125 -3.48 -5.41 -10.02
C ALA A 125 -4.30 -6.66 -10.37
N ASP A 126 -4.09 -7.24 -11.55
CA ASP A 126 -4.80 -8.42 -12.04
C ASP A 126 -4.47 -9.72 -11.31
N GLN A 127 -3.29 -9.81 -10.68
CA GLN A 127 -2.86 -10.98 -9.92
C GLN A 127 -3.32 -10.97 -8.45
N ILE A 128 -3.98 -9.89 -8.03
CA ILE A 128 -4.38 -9.63 -6.64
C ILE A 128 -5.85 -10.00 -6.46
N GLU A 129 -6.16 -10.82 -5.45
CA GLU A 129 -7.54 -11.11 -5.08
C GLU A 129 -8.15 -10.01 -4.22
N ARG A 130 -7.41 -9.59 -3.20
CA ARG A 130 -7.80 -8.47 -2.33
C ARG A 130 -6.57 -7.84 -1.68
N ILE A 131 -6.75 -6.63 -1.18
CA ILE A 131 -5.74 -5.90 -0.42
C ILE A 131 -6.34 -5.53 0.93
N GLU A 132 -5.63 -5.84 2.01
CA GLU A 132 -5.96 -5.36 3.35
C GLU A 132 -4.95 -4.29 3.76
N ILE A 133 -5.43 -3.13 4.20
CA ILE A 133 -4.59 -2.01 4.64
C ILE A 133 -4.90 -1.76 6.10
N LEU A 134 -3.94 -2.09 6.97
CA LEU A 134 -3.98 -1.78 8.40
C LEU A 134 -3.18 -0.49 8.64
N ARG A 135 -3.85 0.54 9.14
CA ARG A 135 -3.23 1.83 9.47
C ARG A 135 -2.79 1.86 10.94
N GLY A 136 -1.73 2.62 11.22
CA GLY A 136 -1.26 2.84 12.58
C GLY A 136 -0.23 1.84 13.08
N ALA A 137 -0.10 1.74 14.40
CA ALA A 137 0.84 0.82 15.05
C ALA A 137 0.46 -0.64 14.80
N ALA A 138 1.05 -1.22 13.75
CA ALA A 138 0.93 -2.62 13.37
C ALA A 138 2.21 -3.42 13.66
N ALA A 139 3.24 -2.75 14.20
CA ALA A 139 4.58 -3.29 14.36
C ALA A 139 4.65 -4.53 15.26
N SER A 140 3.89 -4.56 16.36
CA SER A 140 3.81 -5.71 17.26
C SER A 140 3.27 -6.97 16.58
N LEU A 141 2.57 -6.82 15.46
CA LEU A 141 2.01 -7.93 14.72
C LEU A 141 2.84 -8.22 13.47
N TYR A 142 3.15 -7.26 12.62
CA TYR A 142 3.69 -7.52 11.27
C TYR A 142 5.19 -7.23 11.10
N GLY A 143 5.88 -6.98 12.21
CA GLY A 143 7.29 -6.65 12.21
C GLY A 143 7.51 -5.18 12.49
N SER A 144 8.63 -4.92 13.14
CA SER A 144 9.01 -3.65 13.75
C SER A 144 8.77 -2.41 12.90
N ASP A 145 9.04 -2.51 11.60
CA ASP A 145 9.18 -1.39 10.68
C ASP A 145 7.83 -0.79 10.22
N ALA A 146 6.70 -1.37 10.63
CA ALA A 146 5.34 -0.93 10.27
C ALA A 146 4.89 0.30 11.09
N MET A 147 5.57 1.45 10.91
CA MET A 147 5.26 2.68 11.65
C MET A 147 4.05 3.44 11.07
N GLY A 148 3.84 3.39 9.75
CA GLY A 148 2.68 3.96 9.08
C GLY A 148 1.51 2.99 8.99
N GLY A 149 1.82 1.74 8.66
CA GLY A 149 0.85 0.67 8.53
C GLY A 149 1.40 -0.52 7.75
N VAL A 150 0.48 -1.43 7.42
CA VAL A 150 0.73 -2.66 6.66
C VAL A 150 -0.21 -2.71 5.47
N VAL A 151 0.33 -3.06 4.30
CA VAL A 151 -0.43 -3.42 3.11
C VAL A 151 -0.21 -4.91 2.86
N GLN A 152 -1.25 -5.71 3.08
CA GLN A 152 -1.23 -7.16 2.85
C GLN A 152 -1.97 -7.46 1.55
N ILE A 153 -1.25 -8.04 0.60
CA ILE A 153 -1.73 -8.42 -0.73
C ILE A 153 -2.03 -9.91 -0.70
N PHE A 154 -3.26 -10.27 -1.04
CA PHE A 154 -3.65 -11.68 -1.21
C PHE A 154 -3.66 -11.99 -2.69
N THR A 155 -2.91 -13.01 -3.10
CA THR A 155 -2.94 -13.47 -4.49
C THR A 155 -4.16 -14.36 -4.75
N ARG A 156 -4.56 -14.46 -6.01
CA ARG A 156 -5.67 -15.33 -6.43
C ARG A 156 -5.40 -16.78 -6.06
N LYS A 157 -6.44 -17.47 -5.58
CA LYS A 157 -6.38 -18.88 -5.14
C LYS A 157 -7.36 -19.74 -5.97
N GLY A 158 -7.17 -21.05 -5.94
CA GLY A 158 -8.11 -21.99 -6.56
C GLY A 158 -9.45 -22.00 -5.84
N GLY A 159 -10.54 -21.86 -6.61
CA GLY A 159 -11.91 -22.08 -6.14
C GLY A 159 -12.35 -23.53 -6.30
N GLU A 160 -13.60 -23.83 -5.96
CA GLU A 160 -14.20 -25.15 -6.18
C GLU A 160 -14.37 -25.42 -7.69
N ASP A 161 -14.95 -24.47 -8.41
CA ASP A 161 -15.17 -24.58 -9.86
C ASP A 161 -13.92 -24.27 -10.69
N LEU A 162 -13.79 -24.97 -11.82
CA LEU A 162 -12.84 -24.58 -12.87
C LEU A 162 -13.30 -23.29 -13.54
N ARG A 163 -12.54 -22.23 -13.37
CA ARG A 163 -12.73 -20.95 -14.03
C ARG A 163 -11.52 -20.63 -14.88
N ALA A 164 -11.75 -20.20 -16.11
CA ALA A 164 -10.71 -19.68 -16.99
C ALA A 164 -11.14 -18.32 -17.52
N SER A 165 -10.20 -17.39 -17.66
CA SER A 165 -10.50 -16.09 -18.26
C SER A 165 -9.35 -15.59 -19.10
N VAL A 166 -9.68 -14.93 -20.19
CA VAL A 166 -8.73 -14.19 -21.03
C VAL A 166 -9.28 -12.78 -21.17
N GLN A 167 -8.46 -11.78 -20.90
CA GLN A 167 -8.80 -10.38 -21.13
C GLN A 167 -7.72 -9.73 -21.98
N ALA A 168 -8.15 -8.94 -22.95
CA ALA A 168 -7.29 -8.10 -23.76
C ALA A 168 -7.89 -6.69 -23.83
N GLY A 169 -7.05 -5.68 -23.76
CA GLY A 169 -7.47 -4.29 -23.81
C GLY A 169 -6.46 -3.38 -24.47
N ALA A 170 -6.95 -2.27 -25.00
CA ALA A 170 -6.16 -1.22 -25.63
C ALA A 170 -6.72 0.17 -25.28
N GLY A 171 -5.85 1.16 -25.31
CA GLY A 171 -6.16 2.52 -24.89
C GLY A 171 -5.29 3.57 -25.57
N ASN A 172 -5.40 4.81 -25.12
CA ASN A 172 -4.49 5.88 -25.53
C ASN A 172 -3.09 5.69 -24.89
N HIS A 173 -2.13 6.54 -25.28
CA HIS A 173 -0.71 6.41 -24.87
C HIS A 173 -0.07 5.05 -25.22
N GLY A 174 -0.55 4.38 -26.27
CA GLY A 174 -0.06 3.05 -26.63
C GLY A 174 -0.37 1.98 -25.57
N ASN A 175 -1.33 2.24 -24.66
CA ASN A 175 -1.74 1.27 -23.65
C ASN A 175 -2.25 0.00 -24.32
N ALA A 176 -1.68 -1.14 -23.94
CA ALA A 176 -2.21 -2.44 -24.27
C ALA A 176 -1.96 -3.39 -23.11
N ALA A 177 -2.94 -4.24 -22.80
CA ALA A 177 -2.82 -5.25 -21.76
C ALA A 177 -3.45 -6.56 -22.22
N VAL A 178 -2.83 -7.68 -21.85
CA VAL A 178 -3.37 -9.02 -22.03
C VAL A 178 -3.13 -9.82 -20.77
N GLN A 179 -4.13 -10.58 -20.35
CA GLN A 179 -4.02 -11.48 -19.20
C GLN A 179 -4.80 -12.76 -19.45
N ALA A 180 -4.26 -13.85 -18.92
CA ALA A 180 -4.92 -15.15 -18.90
C ALA A 180 -4.84 -15.72 -17.50
N ASN A 181 -5.97 -16.22 -16.99
CA ASN A 181 -6.07 -16.81 -15.67
C ASN A 181 -6.82 -18.13 -15.77
N VAL A 182 -6.37 -19.13 -15.00
CA VAL A 182 -7.09 -20.37 -14.77
C VAL A 182 -7.02 -20.72 -13.29
N SER A 183 -8.14 -21.13 -12.71
CA SER A 183 -8.21 -21.51 -11.30
C SER A 183 -9.27 -22.58 -11.10
N GLY A 184 -9.09 -23.46 -10.13
CA GLY A 184 -10.11 -24.43 -9.77
C GLY A 184 -9.58 -25.48 -8.80
N SER A 185 -10.28 -26.60 -8.75
CA SER A 185 -9.91 -27.74 -7.93
C SER A 185 -9.96 -29.07 -8.71
N VAL A 186 -9.11 -30.02 -8.32
CA VAL A 186 -9.12 -31.41 -8.76
C VAL A 186 -8.94 -32.29 -7.53
N GLY A 187 -10.03 -32.93 -7.08
CA GLY A 187 -10.04 -33.67 -5.82
C GLY A 187 -9.69 -32.75 -4.64
N ALA A 188 -8.73 -33.18 -3.82
CA ALA A 188 -8.24 -32.41 -2.67
C ALA A 188 -7.23 -31.30 -3.03
N SER A 189 -6.93 -31.11 -4.33
CA SER A 189 -5.97 -30.11 -4.80
C SER A 189 -6.70 -28.88 -5.33
N ARG A 190 -6.27 -27.68 -4.93
CA ARG A 190 -6.72 -26.40 -5.48
C ARG A 190 -5.56 -25.71 -6.19
N PHE A 191 -5.82 -25.06 -7.30
CA PHE A 191 -4.79 -24.35 -8.07
C PHE A 191 -5.31 -23.04 -8.67
N ALA A 192 -4.41 -22.09 -8.86
CA ALA A 192 -4.60 -20.90 -9.66
C ALA A 192 -3.30 -20.56 -10.38
N LEU A 193 -3.41 -20.18 -11.65
CA LEU A 193 -2.33 -19.71 -12.50
C LEU A 193 -2.81 -18.46 -13.22
N GLY A 194 -2.01 -17.40 -13.15
CA GLY A 194 -2.26 -16.14 -13.83
C GLY A 194 -1.00 -15.68 -14.54
N VAL A 195 -1.16 -15.23 -15.78
CA VAL A 195 -0.12 -14.52 -16.53
C VAL A 195 -0.71 -13.22 -17.05
N ALA A 196 0.08 -12.16 -16.99
CA ALA A 196 -0.32 -10.88 -17.55
C ALA A 196 0.86 -10.15 -18.15
N HIS A 197 0.56 -9.36 -19.17
CA HIS A 197 1.47 -8.45 -19.82
C HIS A 197 0.76 -7.13 -20.08
N SER A 198 1.38 -6.02 -19.70
CA SER A 198 0.92 -4.68 -20.03
C SER A 198 2.07 -3.85 -20.60
N ARG A 199 1.72 -2.93 -21.50
CA ARG A 199 2.64 -1.93 -22.04
C ARG A 199 1.96 -0.58 -22.19
N THR A 200 2.75 0.47 -22.15
CA THR A 200 2.37 1.83 -22.52
C THR A 200 3.57 2.54 -23.13
N ASP A 201 3.32 3.39 -24.12
CA ASP A 201 4.33 4.32 -24.62
C ASP A 201 4.55 5.46 -23.62
N GLY A 202 3.62 5.67 -22.67
CA GLY A 202 3.78 6.63 -21.59
C GLY A 202 3.68 8.09 -22.01
N VAL A 203 4.31 8.93 -21.20
CA VAL A 203 4.54 10.37 -21.38
C VAL A 203 5.95 10.65 -20.86
N SER A 204 6.55 11.77 -21.26
CA SER A 204 7.80 12.25 -20.66
C SER A 204 7.63 12.35 -19.13
N ALA A 205 8.55 11.74 -18.39
CA ALA A 205 8.52 11.62 -16.94
C ALA A 205 8.74 13.00 -16.31
N VAL A 206 9.68 13.79 -16.81
CA VAL A 206 9.84 15.20 -16.43
C VAL A 206 9.07 16.04 -17.44
N ALA A 207 8.04 16.75 -17.01
CA ALA A 207 7.20 17.56 -17.89
C ALA A 207 7.68 19.01 -18.05
N ASN A 208 8.67 19.46 -17.28
CA ASN A 208 9.19 20.83 -17.32
C ASN A 208 10.47 20.92 -18.18
N PRO A 209 10.43 21.59 -19.36
CA PRO A 209 11.60 21.72 -20.23
C PRO A 209 12.78 22.49 -19.64
N ASP A 210 12.54 23.33 -18.63
CA ASP A 210 13.60 24.09 -17.95
C ASP A 210 14.36 23.22 -16.92
N ASN A 211 13.85 22.03 -16.61
CA ASN A 211 14.53 21.11 -15.71
C ASN A 211 15.69 20.42 -16.45
N VAL A 212 16.89 20.43 -15.86
CA VAL A 212 18.09 19.85 -16.47
C VAL A 212 18.01 18.34 -16.76
N ARG A 213 17.06 17.64 -16.13
CA ARG A 213 16.78 16.20 -16.36
C ARG A 213 15.83 15.95 -17.52
N TYR A 214 15.15 16.98 -18.01
CA TYR A 214 14.14 16.84 -19.05
C TYR A 214 14.70 16.16 -20.29
N ASN A 215 13.96 15.17 -20.81
CA ASN A 215 14.13 14.64 -22.15
C ASN A 215 12.74 14.67 -22.83
N PRO A 216 12.64 15.19 -24.07
CA PRO A 216 11.34 15.30 -24.76
C PRO A 216 10.76 13.96 -25.25
N ASP A 217 11.43 12.83 -25.04
CA ASP A 217 10.94 11.51 -25.39
C ASP A 217 9.76 11.06 -24.51
N LYS A 218 9.24 9.87 -24.79
CA LYS A 218 8.18 9.27 -23.99
C LYS A 218 8.75 8.14 -23.17
N ASP A 219 8.54 8.23 -21.86
CA ASP A 219 8.97 7.19 -20.93
C ASP A 219 7.96 6.05 -20.86
N GLY A 220 8.16 5.09 -21.76
CA GLY A 220 7.34 3.89 -21.85
C GLY A 220 7.62 2.89 -20.73
N ASN A 221 6.61 2.06 -20.45
CA ASN A 221 6.68 1.00 -19.44
C ASN A 221 6.14 -0.33 -20.01
N ARG A 222 6.80 -1.43 -19.64
CA ARG A 222 6.38 -2.81 -19.92
C ARG A 222 6.42 -3.62 -18.63
N ASN A 223 5.33 -4.28 -18.29
CA ASN A 223 5.24 -5.16 -17.13
C ASN A 223 4.76 -6.55 -17.56
N THR A 224 5.47 -7.60 -17.16
CA THR A 224 5.07 -8.98 -17.35
C THR A 224 5.07 -9.68 -16.01
N SER A 225 3.99 -10.39 -15.69
CA SER A 225 3.86 -11.09 -14.42
C SER A 225 3.36 -12.52 -14.55
N LEU A 226 3.78 -13.32 -13.57
CA LEU A 226 3.34 -14.68 -13.34
C LEU A 226 2.87 -14.80 -11.89
N SER A 227 1.69 -15.36 -11.69
CA SER A 227 1.18 -15.78 -10.39
C SER A 227 0.82 -17.26 -10.44
N LEU A 228 1.21 -18.02 -9.44
CA LEU A 228 0.84 -19.40 -9.26
C LEU A 228 0.49 -19.64 -7.78
N SER A 229 -0.60 -20.34 -7.54
CA SER A 229 -0.95 -20.85 -6.22
C SER A 229 -1.38 -22.30 -6.37
N ALA A 230 -0.86 -23.18 -5.52
CA ALA A 230 -1.31 -24.56 -5.43
C ALA A 230 -1.43 -24.96 -3.96
N SER A 231 -2.47 -25.70 -3.61
CA SER A 231 -2.62 -26.28 -2.27
C SER A 231 -3.24 -27.66 -2.36
N HIS A 232 -2.95 -28.52 -1.40
CA HIS A 232 -3.49 -29.86 -1.30
C HIS A 232 -3.88 -30.17 0.14
N ASP A 233 -5.11 -30.64 0.31
CA ASP A 233 -5.64 -31.11 1.59
C ASP A 233 -5.24 -32.60 1.75
N LEU A 234 -4.19 -32.87 2.55
CA LEU A 234 -3.75 -34.24 2.86
C LEU A 234 -4.79 -35.01 3.69
N SER A 235 -5.53 -34.29 4.52
CA SER A 235 -6.65 -34.77 5.31
C SER A 235 -7.57 -33.59 5.66
N ALA A 236 -8.68 -33.84 6.35
CA ALA A 236 -9.53 -32.77 6.86
C ALA A 236 -8.80 -31.81 7.82
N ALA A 237 -7.71 -32.27 8.47
CA ALA A 237 -6.95 -31.50 9.45
C ALA A 237 -5.66 -30.88 8.87
N THR A 238 -5.07 -31.47 7.83
CA THR A 238 -3.74 -31.10 7.32
C THR A 238 -3.80 -30.66 5.87
N SER A 239 -3.26 -29.48 5.59
CA SER A 239 -3.09 -28.97 4.23
C SER A 239 -1.71 -28.37 4.03
N PHE A 240 -1.20 -28.44 2.81
CA PHE A 240 0.01 -27.71 2.43
C PHE A 240 -0.22 -26.96 1.13
N GLY A 241 0.63 -25.99 0.85
CA GLY A 241 0.56 -25.27 -0.41
C GLY A 241 1.78 -24.43 -0.70
N ALA A 242 1.82 -23.89 -1.90
CA ALA A 242 2.85 -23.01 -2.38
C ALA A 242 2.26 -21.85 -3.18
N THR A 243 2.92 -20.72 -3.13
CA THR A 243 2.55 -19.51 -3.87
C THR A 243 3.79 -18.92 -4.53
N ILE A 244 3.63 -18.40 -5.74
CA ILE A 244 4.64 -17.68 -6.50
C ILE A 244 3.96 -16.45 -7.10
N LEU A 245 4.55 -15.28 -6.92
CA LEU A 245 4.20 -14.06 -7.65
C LEU A 245 5.50 -13.37 -8.07
N TYR A 246 5.71 -13.19 -9.36
CA TYR A 246 6.82 -12.38 -9.89
C TYR A 246 6.32 -11.44 -10.96
N ALA A 247 6.87 -10.23 -10.96
CA ALA A 247 6.66 -9.21 -11.97
C ALA A 247 8.02 -8.68 -12.43
N ARG A 248 8.25 -8.74 -13.75
CA ARG A 248 9.36 -8.06 -14.42
C ARG A 248 8.84 -6.77 -15.02
N ASN A 249 9.52 -5.67 -14.72
CA ASN A 249 9.17 -4.35 -15.19
C ASN A 249 10.35 -3.75 -15.97
N VAL A 250 10.08 -3.15 -17.12
CA VAL A 250 11.04 -2.35 -17.89
C VAL A 250 10.45 -0.97 -18.07
N THR A 251 11.10 0.04 -17.49
CA THR A 251 10.62 1.42 -17.49
C THR A 251 11.74 2.36 -17.94
N HIS A 252 11.44 3.19 -18.93
CA HIS A 252 12.30 4.30 -19.37
C HIS A 252 12.11 5.50 -18.43
N TYR A 253 13.10 6.36 -18.25
CA TYR A 253 12.97 7.54 -17.37
C TYR A 253 13.94 8.67 -17.71
N ASP A 254 13.60 9.85 -17.22
CA ASP A 254 14.43 11.06 -17.33
C ASP A 254 15.45 11.20 -16.21
N SER A 255 16.70 11.51 -16.58
CA SER A 255 17.79 11.75 -15.64
C SER A 255 18.82 12.76 -16.17
N TYR A 256 19.71 13.21 -15.28
CA TYR A 256 20.77 14.17 -15.60
C TYR A 256 22.11 13.43 -15.79
N THR A 257 22.78 13.67 -16.91
CA THR A 257 24.08 13.06 -17.23
C THR A 257 25.28 13.72 -16.56
N GLY A 258 25.15 14.92 -15.96
CA GLY A 258 26.27 15.60 -15.30
C GLY A 258 27.00 16.67 -16.10
N TYR A 259 26.74 16.84 -17.41
CA TYR A 259 27.61 17.62 -18.31
C TYR A 259 26.83 18.54 -19.28
N PRO A 260 27.39 19.73 -19.65
CA PRO A 260 26.74 20.72 -20.53
C PRO A 260 26.44 20.18 -21.95
N PRO A 261 25.59 20.87 -22.75
CA PRO A 261 24.45 20.29 -23.46
C PRO A 261 24.81 19.59 -24.78
N ALA A 262 25.50 18.46 -24.69
CA ALA A 262 25.60 17.50 -25.78
C ALA A 262 25.00 16.17 -25.32
N GLY A 263 23.71 15.98 -25.60
CA GLY A 263 23.08 14.65 -25.61
C GLY A 263 21.97 14.40 -24.59
N GLN A 264 20.89 15.17 -24.64
CA GLN A 264 19.56 14.71 -24.20
C GLN A 264 18.98 13.69 -25.21
N GLY A 265 19.77 12.67 -25.57
CA GLY A 265 19.39 11.68 -26.58
C GLY A 265 19.52 10.24 -26.08
N TYR A 266 19.90 10.05 -24.82
CA TYR A 266 19.95 8.73 -24.19
C TYR A 266 18.72 8.54 -23.33
N ASP A 267 17.98 7.49 -23.67
CA ASP A 267 16.79 7.06 -22.97
C ASP A 267 17.21 6.10 -21.82
N TYR A 268 17.23 6.61 -20.59
CA TYR A 268 17.62 5.80 -19.45
C TYR A 268 16.55 4.76 -19.17
N ARG A 269 16.95 3.56 -18.73
CA ARG A 269 15.97 2.53 -18.37
C ARG A 269 16.33 1.75 -17.12
N ASN A 270 15.31 1.29 -16.44
CA ASN A 270 15.41 0.34 -15.35
C ASN A 270 14.74 -0.98 -15.76
N GLU A 271 15.41 -2.09 -15.47
CA GLU A 271 14.80 -3.41 -15.47
C GLU A 271 14.68 -3.89 -14.02
N LYS A 272 13.44 -4.04 -13.55
CA LYS A 272 13.14 -4.47 -12.19
C LYS A 272 12.55 -5.87 -12.17
N LEU A 273 12.90 -6.66 -11.17
CA LEU A 273 12.24 -7.93 -10.84
C LEU A 273 11.80 -7.88 -9.39
N ASN A 274 10.49 -7.97 -9.17
CA ASN A 274 9.89 -7.98 -7.85
C ASN A 274 9.00 -9.20 -7.68
N GLY A 275 8.99 -9.80 -6.50
CA GLY A 275 8.14 -10.96 -6.27
C GLY A 275 8.43 -11.72 -5.00
N ALA A 276 7.57 -12.67 -4.72
CA ALA A 276 7.65 -13.58 -3.58
C ALA A 276 7.31 -15.01 -3.98
N THR A 277 7.98 -15.96 -3.32
CA THR A 277 7.63 -17.37 -3.33
C THR A 277 7.46 -17.83 -1.89
N SER A 278 6.47 -18.68 -1.64
CA SER A 278 6.28 -19.31 -0.32
C SER A 278 5.81 -20.75 -0.46
N ALA A 279 6.15 -21.55 0.54
CA ALA A 279 5.56 -22.85 0.81
C ALA A 279 5.10 -22.89 2.26
N TRP A 280 3.99 -23.55 2.52
CA TRP A 280 3.39 -23.61 3.84
C TRP A 280 2.75 -24.96 4.13
N LEU A 281 2.70 -25.29 5.41
CA LEU A 281 2.00 -26.43 5.98
C LEU A 281 1.09 -25.90 7.09
N ALA A 282 -0.18 -26.26 7.07
CA ALA A 282 -1.15 -25.94 8.09
C ALA A 282 -1.73 -27.24 8.67
N HIS A 283 -1.93 -27.26 9.98
CA HIS A 283 -2.54 -28.39 10.67
C HIS A 283 -3.50 -27.90 11.76
N THR A 284 -4.65 -28.55 11.87
CA THR A 284 -5.63 -28.33 12.93
C THR A 284 -5.57 -29.50 13.89
N PHE A 285 -4.96 -29.30 15.07
CA PHE A 285 -4.88 -30.35 16.09
C PHE A 285 -6.24 -30.61 16.74
N SER A 286 -7.04 -29.54 16.89
CA SER A 286 -8.41 -29.56 17.41
C SER A 286 -9.12 -28.26 17.03
N ASP A 287 -10.40 -28.13 17.33
CA ASP A 287 -11.16 -26.90 17.12
C ASP A 287 -10.56 -25.67 17.83
N VAL A 288 -9.79 -25.91 18.90
CA VAL A 288 -9.16 -24.86 19.71
C VAL A 288 -7.70 -24.61 19.35
N TRP A 289 -7.05 -25.42 18.50
CA TRP A 289 -5.63 -25.21 18.19
C TRP A 289 -5.31 -25.49 16.71
N LYS A 290 -4.87 -24.43 16.02
CA LYS A 290 -4.38 -24.44 14.64
C LYS A 290 -2.92 -24.00 14.61
N THR A 291 -2.14 -24.62 13.72
CA THR A 291 -0.73 -24.28 13.50
C THR A 291 -0.46 -24.06 12.02
N ARG A 292 0.46 -23.16 11.69
CA ARG A 292 0.94 -22.90 10.34
C ARG A 292 2.44 -22.64 10.33
N LEU A 293 3.16 -23.41 9.54
CA LEU A 293 4.56 -23.18 9.19
C LEU A 293 4.62 -22.62 7.76
N GLN A 294 5.38 -21.55 7.54
CA GLN A 294 5.62 -20.96 6.23
C GLN A 294 7.12 -20.68 6.03
N LEU A 295 7.65 -21.12 4.90
CA LEU A 295 8.98 -20.78 4.42
C LEU A 295 8.83 -19.96 3.14
N ALA A 296 9.56 -18.85 3.03
CA ALA A 296 9.40 -17.92 1.93
C ALA A 296 10.69 -17.23 1.51
N SER A 297 10.71 -16.73 0.29
CA SER A 297 11.73 -15.81 -0.20
C SER A 297 11.11 -14.76 -1.10
N SER A 298 11.60 -13.53 -1.03
CA SER A 298 11.25 -12.47 -1.96
C SER A 298 12.49 -11.83 -2.56
N VAL A 299 12.28 -11.18 -3.70
CA VAL A 299 13.30 -10.43 -4.41
C VAL A 299 12.80 -9.02 -4.73
N ASP A 300 13.69 -8.07 -4.58
CA ASP A 300 13.62 -6.73 -5.15
C ASP A 300 14.95 -6.52 -5.88
N SER A 301 14.91 -6.50 -7.20
CA SER A 301 16.09 -6.33 -8.04
C SER A 301 15.85 -5.18 -8.99
N ASN A 302 16.87 -4.33 -9.15
CA ASN A 302 16.87 -3.21 -10.08
C ASN A 302 18.21 -3.18 -10.81
N ASP A 303 18.14 -3.39 -12.12
CA ASP A 303 19.22 -3.15 -13.05
C ASP A 303 18.98 -1.80 -13.72
N THR A 304 19.88 -0.85 -13.49
CA THR A 304 19.82 0.48 -14.08
C THR A 304 20.78 0.57 -15.25
N PHE A 305 20.27 1.05 -16.38
CA PHE A 305 21.00 1.31 -17.60
C PHE A 305 21.10 2.82 -17.82
N ASP A 306 22.33 3.31 -17.79
CA ASP A 306 22.72 4.71 -17.95
C ASP A 306 23.88 4.83 -18.96
N PRO A 307 24.17 6.02 -19.52
CA PRO A 307 25.25 6.11 -20.50
C PRO A 307 26.62 5.93 -19.81
N LEU A 308 27.53 5.18 -20.43
CA LEU A 308 28.90 4.95 -19.92
C LEU A 308 29.67 6.25 -19.68
N SER A 309 29.46 7.25 -20.54
CA SER A 309 30.07 8.57 -20.38
C SER A 309 29.26 9.62 -21.15
N PRO A 310 29.57 10.92 -20.99
CA PRO A 310 28.86 12.01 -21.68
C PRO A 310 28.99 11.95 -23.20
N THR A 311 30.01 11.27 -23.71
CA THR A 311 30.28 11.10 -25.13
C THR A 311 30.08 9.65 -25.59
N ASN A 312 29.70 8.74 -24.68
CA ASN A 312 29.49 7.33 -24.94
C ASN A 312 28.11 6.88 -24.42
N PHE A 313 27.15 6.88 -25.34
CA PHE A 313 25.76 6.47 -25.11
C PHE A 313 25.55 4.94 -25.17
N SER A 314 26.61 4.15 -24.96
CA SER A 314 26.45 2.71 -24.73
C SER A 314 26.04 2.47 -23.27
N ASP A 315 25.31 1.38 -23.04
CA ASP A 315 24.80 1.04 -21.71
C ASP A 315 25.93 0.73 -20.71
N SER A 316 26.06 1.57 -19.70
CA SER A 316 26.57 1.19 -18.38
C SER A 316 25.43 0.47 -17.64
N LYS A 317 25.79 -0.55 -16.86
CA LYS A 317 24.82 -1.31 -16.05
C LYS A 317 25.26 -1.27 -14.59
N SER A 318 24.41 -0.71 -13.74
CA SER A 318 24.49 -0.91 -12.29
C SER A 318 23.36 -1.81 -11.82
N SER A 319 23.61 -2.60 -10.79
CA SER A 319 22.62 -3.53 -10.24
C SER A 319 22.57 -3.47 -8.73
N ILE A 320 21.36 -3.51 -8.18
CA ILE A 320 21.13 -3.69 -6.74
C ILE A 320 20.02 -4.72 -6.59
N THR A 321 20.26 -5.73 -5.77
CA THR A 321 19.30 -6.78 -5.47
C THR A 321 19.22 -6.98 -3.97
N THR A 322 18.01 -6.83 -3.41
CA THR A 322 17.63 -7.35 -2.10
C THR A 322 17.01 -8.73 -2.28
N ARG A 323 17.45 -9.70 -1.49
CA ARG A 323 16.76 -10.97 -1.29
C ARG A 323 16.38 -11.12 0.17
N ASN A 324 15.09 -11.27 0.44
CA ASN A 324 14.60 -11.63 1.76
C ASN A 324 14.35 -13.14 1.81
N ARG A 325 14.66 -13.77 2.94
CA ARG A 325 14.30 -15.16 3.27
C ARG A 325 13.60 -15.15 4.62
N GLN A 326 12.44 -15.78 4.70
CA GLN A 326 11.58 -15.74 5.88
C GLN A 326 11.14 -17.14 6.27
N ALA A 327 11.16 -17.42 7.56
CA ALA A 327 10.53 -18.59 8.16
C ALA A 327 9.60 -18.12 9.28
N THR A 328 8.33 -18.52 9.20
CA THR A 328 7.30 -18.15 10.18
C THR A 328 6.61 -19.40 10.68
N TRP A 329 6.53 -19.57 11.99
CA TRP A 329 5.73 -20.61 12.63
C TRP A 329 4.72 -19.96 13.57
N GLN A 330 3.44 -20.07 13.25
CA GLN A 330 2.34 -19.46 13.98
C GLN A 330 1.42 -20.53 14.58
N ASN A 331 0.96 -20.30 15.79
CA ASN A 331 -0.03 -21.09 16.50
C ASN A 331 -1.17 -20.19 16.95
N ASP A 332 -2.40 -20.57 16.60
CA ASP A 332 -3.63 -19.90 16.98
C ASP A 332 -4.42 -20.81 17.91
N ILE A 333 -4.72 -20.31 19.11
CA ILE A 333 -5.26 -21.08 20.23
C ILE A 333 -6.51 -20.37 20.77
N VAL A 334 -7.62 -21.09 20.87
CA VAL A 334 -8.83 -20.63 21.58
C VAL A 334 -8.73 -21.02 23.04
N LEU A 335 -8.70 -20.04 23.93
CA LEU A 335 -8.62 -20.22 25.38
C LEU A 335 -10.01 -20.37 26.01
N SER A 336 -10.05 -20.86 27.25
CA SER A 336 -11.27 -20.91 28.06
C SER A 336 -11.90 -19.50 28.15
N GLY A 337 -13.21 -19.42 27.90
CA GLY A 337 -13.93 -18.14 27.78
C GLY A 337 -13.97 -17.55 26.38
N GLY A 338 -13.44 -18.25 25.35
CA GLY A 338 -13.59 -17.87 23.94
C GLY A 338 -12.57 -16.85 23.43
N GLY A 339 -11.63 -16.42 24.28
CA GLY A 339 -10.51 -15.58 23.85
C GLY A 339 -9.57 -16.30 22.88
N LYS A 340 -8.98 -15.58 21.94
CA LYS A 340 -8.07 -16.11 20.91
C LYS A 340 -6.66 -15.61 21.18
N ALA A 341 -5.72 -16.52 21.37
CA ALA A 341 -4.31 -16.25 21.51
C ALA A 341 -3.55 -16.67 20.24
N THR A 342 -2.66 -15.82 19.76
CA THR A 342 -1.74 -16.13 18.65
C THR A 342 -0.32 -16.01 19.14
N VAL A 343 0.50 -17.04 18.91
CA VAL A 343 1.93 -17.03 19.19
C VAL A 343 2.68 -17.37 17.91
N ALA A 344 3.66 -16.55 17.54
CA ALA A 344 4.44 -16.76 16.33
C ALA A 344 5.94 -16.55 16.55
N LEU A 345 6.73 -17.45 15.97
CA LEU A 345 8.17 -17.30 15.80
C LEU A 345 8.45 -16.91 14.35
N GLU A 346 9.37 -15.96 14.15
CA GLU A 346 9.72 -15.46 12.83
C GLU A 346 11.22 -15.24 12.72
N SER A 347 11.82 -15.70 11.62
CA SER A 347 13.20 -15.38 11.24
C SER A 347 13.19 -14.73 9.86
N LEU A 348 13.77 -13.52 9.77
CA LEU A 348 13.94 -12.79 8.52
C LEU A 348 15.43 -12.55 8.28
N GLU A 349 15.93 -13.04 7.14
CA GLU A 349 17.26 -12.72 6.62
C GLU A 349 17.11 -11.80 5.41
N GLN A 350 17.80 -10.66 5.42
CA GLN A 350 17.90 -9.74 4.30
C GLN A 350 19.32 -9.74 3.78
N ARG A 351 19.50 -9.97 2.48
CA ARG A 351 20.80 -9.92 1.82
C ARG A 351 20.76 -8.95 0.65
N VAL A 352 21.78 -8.12 0.55
CA VAL A 352 22.00 -7.19 -0.56
C VAL A 352 23.19 -7.64 -1.40
N SER A 353 23.05 -7.56 -2.72
CA SER A 353 24.10 -7.87 -3.70
C SER A 353 23.95 -7.00 -4.93
N GLY A 354 25.00 -6.87 -5.74
CA GLY A 354 24.95 -6.07 -6.97
C GLY A 354 26.31 -5.43 -7.28
N SER A 355 26.30 -4.36 -8.06
CA SER A 355 27.49 -3.57 -8.40
C SER A 355 27.93 -2.63 -7.27
N THR A 356 27.03 -2.28 -6.35
CA THR A 356 27.35 -1.42 -5.18
C THR A 356 28.07 -2.22 -4.10
N ASP A 357 29.23 -1.74 -3.65
CA ASP A 357 29.99 -2.40 -2.59
C ASP A 357 29.60 -1.90 -1.19
N TYR A 358 28.61 -2.57 -0.58
CA TYR A 358 28.23 -2.32 0.81
C TYR A 358 29.18 -3.01 1.79
N THR A 359 29.61 -2.29 2.84
CA THR A 359 30.44 -2.85 3.93
C THR A 359 29.78 -4.03 4.62
N ILE A 360 28.48 -3.94 4.89
CA ILE A 360 27.66 -5.05 5.39
C ILE A 360 26.63 -5.39 4.32
N LYS A 361 26.51 -6.67 3.99
CA LYS A 361 25.62 -7.17 2.91
C LYS A 361 24.49 -8.05 3.41
N LYS A 362 24.41 -8.30 4.71
CA LYS A 362 23.45 -9.24 5.33
C LYS A 362 23.02 -8.74 6.70
N ARG A 363 21.72 -8.84 6.98
CA ARG A 363 21.13 -8.59 8.30
C ARG A 363 20.09 -9.67 8.62
N THR A 364 20.04 -10.12 9.87
CA THR A 364 19.00 -11.04 10.34
C THR A 364 18.17 -10.42 11.47
N ASN A 365 16.91 -10.78 11.52
CA ASN A 365 15.98 -10.40 12.59
C ASN A 365 15.18 -11.63 13.02
N ASN A 366 15.35 -12.05 14.27
CA ASN A 366 14.62 -13.18 14.84
C ASN A 366 13.64 -12.68 15.88
N SER A 367 12.42 -13.20 15.87
CA SER A 367 11.32 -12.55 16.56
C SER A 367 10.37 -13.54 17.21
N LEU A 368 9.86 -13.18 18.39
CA LEU A 368 8.76 -13.84 19.07
C LEU A 368 7.61 -12.85 19.18
N THR A 369 6.44 -13.22 18.70
CA THR A 369 5.21 -12.41 18.74
C THR A 369 4.13 -13.15 19.53
N GLY A 370 3.41 -12.44 20.38
CA GLY A 370 2.21 -12.90 21.06
C GLY A 370 1.09 -11.88 20.90
N ASN A 371 -0.13 -12.34 20.65
CA ASN A 371 -1.33 -11.50 20.60
C ASN A 371 -2.48 -12.20 21.31
N TYR A 372 -3.32 -11.45 22.01
CA TYR A 372 -4.50 -11.96 22.67
C TYR A 372 -5.69 -11.06 22.38
N LEU A 373 -6.77 -11.68 21.92
CA LEU A 373 -8.05 -11.05 21.62
C LEU A 373 -9.11 -11.67 22.53
N THR A 374 -9.92 -10.85 23.18
CA THR A 374 -11.02 -11.35 24.00
C THR A 374 -12.23 -10.42 23.95
N ARG A 375 -13.39 -10.95 24.32
CA ARG A 375 -14.68 -10.26 24.30
C ARG A 375 -15.45 -10.53 25.58
N PHE A 376 -15.97 -9.47 26.19
CA PHE A 376 -16.84 -9.48 27.36
C PHE A 376 -18.12 -8.72 27.05
N GLY A 377 -19.16 -9.43 26.58
CA GLY A 377 -20.36 -8.79 26.06
C GLY A 377 -20.03 -7.88 24.87
N ASP A 378 -20.27 -6.59 25.02
CA ASP A 378 -20.03 -5.59 23.97
C ASP A 378 -18.62 -4.98 24.00
N LEU A 379 -17.83 -5.31 25.02
CA LEU A 379 -16.43 -4.90 25.14
C LEU A 379 -15.50 -5.91 24.45
N ARG A 380 -14.61 -5.43 23.58
CA ARG A 380 -13.51 -6.21 22.98
C ARG A 380 -12.18 -5.63 23.41
N LEU A 381 -11.21 -6.51 23.66
CA LEU A 381 -9.85 -6.14 24.06
C LEU A 381 -8.84 -6.85 23.15
N GLU A 382 -7.78 -6.14 22.79
CA GLU A 382 -6.61 -6.65 22.08
C GLU A 382 -5.35 -6.26 22.84
N ALA A 383 -4.45 -7.22 23.07
CA ALA A 383 -3.12 -6.96 23.60
C ALA A 383 -2.09 -7.80 22.83
N GLY A 384 -1.12 -7.13 22.22
CA GLY A 384 -0.06 -7.75 21.44
C GLY A 384 1.32 -7.27 21.88
N ALA A 385 2.30 -8.16 21.84
CA ALA A 385 3.69 -7.87 22.15
C ALA A 385 4.60 -8.66 21.20
N ARG A 386 5.74 -8.07 20.87
CA ARG A 386 6.77 -8.69 20.04
C ARG A 386 8.15 -8.31 20.55
N HIS A 387 9.02 -9.31 20.56
CA HIS A 387 10.44 -9.17 20.83
C HIS A 387 11.22 -9.47 19.54
N ASP A 388 12.01 -8.51 19.06
CA ASP A 388 12.87 -8.63 17.89
C ASP A 388 14.34 -8.60 18.32
N ARG A 389 15.15 -9.57 17.87
CA ARG A 389 16.62 -9.57 17.98
C ARG A 389 17.22 -9.34 16.60
N ASN A 390 17.67 -8.12 16.37
CA ASN A 390 18.31 -7.68 15.14
C ASN A 390 19.83 -7.88 15.24
N SER A 391 20.44 -8.50 14.22
CA SER A 391 21.88 -8.81 14.21
C SER A 391 22.78 -7.59 14.25
N GLN A 392 22.28 -6.40 13.87
CA GLN A 392 23.06 -5.17 13.80
C GLN A 392 22.69 -4.18 14.89
N PHE A 393 21.42 -4.10 15.28
CA PHE A 393 20.92 -3.06 16.21
C PHE A 393 20.53 -3.57 17.60
N GLY A 394 20.70 -4.86 17.87
CA GLY A 394 20.37 -5.46 19.16
C GLY A 394 18.89 -5.80 19.29
N SER A 395 18.35 -5.71 20.50
CA SER A 395 16.99 -6.18 20.80
C SER A 395 16.01 -5.05 21.03
N TYR A 396 14.79 -5.22 20.55
CA TYR A 396 13.70 -4.25 20.64
C TYR A 396 12.39 -4.93 21.01
N ASN A 397 11.59 -4.27 21.83
CA ASN A 397 10.25 -4.71 22.18
C ASN A 397 9.24 -3.76 21.56
N THR A 398 8.28 -4.32 20.84
CA THR A 398 7.10 -3.58 20.36
C THR A 398 5.84 -4.15 20.98
N GLY A 399 4.84 -3.31 21.18
CA GLY A 399 3.59 -3.68 21.82
C GLY A 399 2.45 -2.80 21.38
N ARG A 400 1.25 -3.35 21.49
CA ARG A 400 -0.02 -2.72 21.14
C ARG A 400 -1.08 -3.14 22.14
N VAL A 401 -1.90 -2.20 22.56
CA VAL A 401 -3.12 -2.46 23.32
C VAL A 401 -4.27 -1.71 22.69
N GLY A 402 -5.45 -2.31 22.69
CA GLY A 402 -6.66 -1.70 22.15
C GLY A 402 -7.92 -2.21 22.83
N ALA A 403 -8.93 -1.38 22.82
CA ALA A 403 -10.27 -1.70 23.30
C ALA A 403 -11.32 -1.12 22.36
N SER A 404 -12.43 -1.84 22.15
CA SER A 404 -13.62 -1.30 21.52
C SER A 404 -14.89 -1.70 22.26
N TYR A 405 -15.91 -0.86 22.20
CA TYR A 405 -17.18 -1.06 22.90
C TYR A 405 -18.33 -0.74 21.96
N ASP A 406 -19.24 -1.70 21.77
CA ASP A 406 -20.49 -1.48 21.05
C ASP A 406 -21.51 -0.87 22.04
N PHE A 407 -21.65 0.46 22.04
CA PHE A 407 -22.49 1.15 23.02
C PHE A 407 -23.96 1.27 22.60
N LEU A 408 -24.25 0.97 21.33
CA LEU A 408 -25.57 0.77 20.73
C LEU A 408 -25.42 -0.26 19.59
N ASP A 409 -26.50 -0.90 19.15
CA ASP A 409 -26.47 -2.00 18.17
C ASP A 409 -25.65 -1.71 16.90
N ALA A 410 -25.72 -0.47 16.40
CA ALA A 410 -25.00 -0.03 15.20
C ALA A 410 -23.77 0.85 15.49
N TRP A 411 -23.50 1.21 16.75
CA TRP A 411 -22.43 2.15 17.09
C TRP A 411 -21.33 1.52 17.91
N GLN A 412 -20.09 1.73 17.46
CA GLN A 412 -18.89 1.26 18.13
C GLN A 412 -17.92 2.42 18.35
N VAL A 413 -17.36 2.50 19.55
CA VAL A 413 -16.23 3.36 19.86
C VAL A 413 -15.02 2.48 20.16
N GLY A 414 -13.81 2.95 19.84
CA GLY A 414 -12.62 2.25 20.27
C GLY A 414 -11.38 3.12 20.33
N VAL A 415 -10.39 2.60 21.04
CA VAL A 415 -9.10 3.24 21.27
C VAL A 415 -7.99 2.21 21.08
N SER A 416 -6.84 2.65 20.58
CA SER A 416 -5.65 1.82 20.55
C SER A 416 -4.38 2.64 20.67
N THR A 417 -3.33 2.01 21.18
CA THR A 417 -2.00 2.61 21.22
C THR A 417 -0.94 1.53 21.06
N GLY A 418 0.18 1.90 20.45
CA GLY A 418 1.31 0.99 20.28
C GLY A 418 2.57 1.70 19.84
N ASN A 419 3.70 1.02 19.97
CA ASN A 419 5.00 1.51 19.54
C ASN A 419 5.56 0.69 18.36
N SER A 420 6.55 1.26 17.67
CA SER A 420 7.21 0.67 16.51
C SER A 420 8.68 1.08 16.47
N PHE A 421 9.51 0.38 15.71
CA PHE A 421 10.87 0.83 15.43
C PHE A 421 11.30 0.43 14.02
N ARG A 422 12.15 1.21 13.37
CA ARG A 422 12.69 0.86 12.05
C ARG A 422 14.19 0.98 12.08
N ALA A 423 14.87 -0.11 11.73
CA ALA A 423 16.32 -0.07 11.54
C ALA A 423 16.66 0.77 10.29
N PRO A 424 17.77 1.54 10.31
CA PRO A 424 18.29 2.20 9.11
C PRO A 424 18.45 1.21 7.95
N THR A 425 18.25 1.70 6.72
CA THR A 425 18.43 0.88 5.52
C THR A 425 19.90 0.67 5.19
N PHE A 426 20.22 -0.26 4.28
CA PHE A 426 21.60 -0.43 3.83
C PHE A 426 22.14 0.82 3.11
N ASN A 427 21.29 1.59 2.39
CA ASN A 427 21.73 2.85 1.79
C ASN A 427 22.01 3.90 2.85
N ASP A 428 21.13 4.02 3.86
CA ASP A 428 21.32 4.97 4.95
C ASP A 428 22.67 4.76 5.65
N LEU A 429 23.09 3.51 5.81
CA LEU A 429 24.31 3.17 6.56
C LEU A 429 25.56 3.15 5.69
N TYR A 430 25.45 2.65 4.46
CA TYR A 430 26.59 2.14 3.70
C TYR A 430 26.57 2.55 2.22
N TRP A 431 25.72 3.49 1.80
CA TRP A 431 25.81 4.02 0.44
C TRP A 431 27.22 4.60 0.20
N PRO A 432 27.90 4.27 -0.91
CA PRO A 432 29.27 4.71 -1.14
C PRO A 432 29.42 6.24 -0.99
N ASN A 433 30.45 6.65 -0.24
CA ASN A 433 30.82 8.05 0.02
C ASN A 433 29.77 8.91 0.78
N SER A 434 28.57 8.39 1.06
CA SER A 434 27.46 9.18 1.62
C SER A 434 26.77 8.55 2.83
N GLY A 435 26.79 7.22 2.95
CA GLY A 435 26.17 6.50 4.06
C GLY A 435 26.76 6.89 5.43
N ASN A 436 25.93 6.72 6.47
CA ASN A 436 26.28 7.04 7.84
C ASN A 436 26.09 5.81 8.76
N PRO A 437 27.17 5.08 9.08
CA PRO A 437 27.09 3.91 9.95
C PRO A 437 26.68 4.20 11.41
N SER A 438 26.68 5.47 11.82
CA SER A 438 26.34 5.88 13.19
C SER A 438 24.84 6.11 13.44
N LEU A 439 24.00 5.91 12.42
CA LEU A 439 22.57 6.11 12.52
C LEU A 439 21.92 5.19 13.56
N LYS A 440 20.99 5.77 14.32
CA LYS A 440 20.12 5.06 15.25
C LYS A 440 18.82 4.63 14.57
N PRO A 441 18.18 3.54 15.01
CA PRO A 441 16.83 3.18 14.59
C PRO A 441 15.80 4.25 14.91
N GLU A 442 14.90 4.47 13.97
CA GLU A 442 13.72 5.33 14.12
C GLU A 442 12.75 4.66 15.10
N LYS A 443 12.07 5.44 15.96
CA LYS A 443 11.09 4.92 16.92
C LYS A 443 9.75 5.62 16.74
N GLY A 444 8.67 4.86 16.67
CA GLY A 444 7.31 5.37 16.55
C GLY A 444 6.47 5.09 17.80
N PHE A 445 5.52 5.97 18.06
CA PHE A 445 4.48 5.77 19.07
C PHE A 445 3.16 6.33 18.55
N SER A 446 2.17 5.46 18.38
CA SER A 446 0.85 5.81 17.84
C SER A 446 -0.24 5.72 18.90
N LYS A 447 -1.21 6.62 18.81
CA LYS A 447 -2.47 6.64 19.57
C LYS A 447 -3.62 6.89 18.62
N GLU A 448 -4.70 6.15 18.78
CA GLU A 448 -5.88 6.24 17.92
C GLU A 448 -7.15 6.14 18.73
N MET A 449 -8.17 6.88 18.29
CA MET A 449 -9.55 6.76 18.76
C MET A 449 -10.46 6.75 17.53
N PHE A 450 -11.49 5.92 17.53
CA PHE A 450 -12.46 5.90 16.46
C PHE A 450 -13.90 5.82 16.96
N LEU A 451 -14.80 6.31 16.11
CA LEU A 451 -16.23 6.09 16.18
C LEU A 451 -16.67 5.45 14.85
N ALA A 452 -17.40 4.33 14.92
CA ALA A 452 -17.90 3.62 13.77
C ALA A 452 -19.41 3.44 13.87
N TYR A 453 -20.09 3.56 12.73
CA TYR A 453 -21.49 3.26 12.53
C TYR A 453 -21.63 2.11 11.53
N ARG A 454 -22.47 1.13 11.83
CA ARG A 454 -22.68 -0.09 11.02
C ARG A 454 -24.16 -0.42 10.95
N GLY A 455 -24.91 0.36 10.17
CA GLY A 455 -26.29 0.06 9.82
C GLY A 455 -26.38 -0.79 8.55
N ASN A 456 -27.61 -1.23 8.21
CA ASN A 456 -27.85 -2.09 7.05
C ASN A 456 -27.49 -1.42 5.71
N ALA A 457 -27.89 -0.15 5.54
CA ALA A 457 -27.65 0.61 4.31
C ALA A 457 -26.44 1.54 4.41
N LEU A 458 -26.09 2.02 5.60
CA LEU A 458 -25.02 2.99 5.81
C LEU A 458 -23.99 2.43 6.78
N GLN A 459 -22.73 2.46 6.38
CA GLN A 459 -21.58 2.20 7.22
C GLN A 459 -20.61 3.37 7.17
N GLY A 460 -19.92 3.65 8.26
CA GLY A 460 -18.93 4.70 8.30
C GLY A 460 -18.03 4.63 9.53
N ARG A 461 -16.87 5.26 9.43
CA ARG A 461 -15.89 5.34 10.51
C ARG A 461 -15.19 6.68 10.46
N VAL A 462 -14.97 7.25 11.63
CA VAL A 462 -14.10 8.41 11.84
C VAL A 462 -13.03 7.99 12.82
N THR A 463 -11.76 8.14 12.44
CA THR A 463 -10.60 7.83 13.27
C THR A 463 -9.77 9.09 13.46
N VAL A 464 -9.48 9.45 14.71
CA VAL A 464 -8.51 10.47 15.09
C VAL A 464 -7.23 9.78 15.51
N TYR A 465 -6.09 10.23 15.01
CA TYR A 465 -4.81 9.59 15.26
C TYR A 465 -3.67 10.59 15.50
N GLU A 466 -2.67 10.13 16.25
CA GLU A 466 -1.38 10.77 16.43
C GLU A 466 -0.29 9.70 16.34
N ASN A 467 0.73 9.92 15.52
CA ASN A 467 1.95 9.13 15.48
C ASN A 467 3.16 10.06 15.70
N LEU A 468 3.92 9.77 16.75
CA LEU A 468 5.13 10.48 17.13
C LEU A 468 6.34 9.67 16.72
N VAL A 469 7.18 10.24 15.86
CA VAL A 469 8.42 9.62 15.40
C VAL A 469 9.61 10.30 16.07
N ARG A 470 10.54 9.51 16.58
CA ARG A 470 11.84 9.95 17.11
C ARG A 470 12.97 9.34 16.31
N ASP A 471 14.11 10.02 16.31
CA ASP A 471 15.30 9.62 15.56
C ASP A 471 15.00 9.45 14.05
N LEU A 472 14.08 10.25 13.50
CA LEU A 472 13.69 10.20 12.08
C LEU A 472 14.94 10.30 11.20
N ILE A 473 15.09 9.40 10.22
CA ILE A 473 16.22 9.43 9.30
C ILE A 473 15.83 10.27 8.08
N GLN A 474 16.64 11.27 7.79
CA GLN A 474 16.47 12.11 6.60
C GLN A 474 17.81 12.32 5.91
N TRP A 475 17.77 12.24 4.58
CA TRP A 475 18.88 12.67 3.73
C TRP A 475 18.83 14.19 3.58
N ALA A 476 19.94 14.84 3.90
CA ALA A 476 20.09 16.27 3.75
C ALA A 476 21.43 16.58 3.06
N GLU A 477 21.45 17.65 2.28
CA GLU A 477 22.67 18.16 1.67
C GLU A 477 23.56 18.76 2.77
N VAL A 478 24.77 18.20 2.94
CA VAL A 478 25.75 18.65 3.94
C VAL A 478 26.83 19.55 3.33
N SER A 479 27.02 19.46 2.02
CA SER A 479 27.81 20.36 1.19
C SER A 479 27.30 20.24 -0.25
N GLN A 480 27.65 21.19 -1.13
CA GLN A 480 27.16 21.23 -2.51
C GLN A 480 27.26 19.85 -3.19
N TYR A 481 26.12 19.30 -3.62
CA TYR A 481 25.93 17.99 -4.24
C TYR A 481 26.24 16.75 -3.39
N VAL A 482 26.58 16.93 -2.10
CA VAL A 482 26.85 15.82 -1.17
C VAL A 482 25.71 15.71 -0.19
N TRP A 483 24.93 14.64 -0.34
CA TRP A 483 23.82 14.32 0.54
C TRP A 483 24.24 13.26 1.55
N LYS A 484 23.88 13.41 2.82
CA LYS A 484 24.11 12.39 3.83
C LYS A 484 22.86 12.16 4.68
N PRO A 485 22.62 10.91 5.11
CA PRO A 485 21.56 10.61 6.05
C PRO A 485 21.99 10.95 7.48
N MET A 486 21.06 11.51 8.22
CA MET A 486 21.23 11.84 9.63
C MET A 486 19.93 11.61 10.39
N ASN A 487 20.02 11.30 11.68
CA ASN A 487 18.86 11.33 12.56
C ASN A 487 18.53 12.80 12.83
N VAL A 488 17.47 13.33 12.21
CA VAL A 488 17.07 14.74 12.26
C VAL A 488 16.18 15.11 13.46
N ASP A 489 15.96 14.18 14.40
CA ASP A 489 15.15 14.34 15.63
C ASP A 489 13.68 13.90 15.48
N LYS A 490 12.67 14.72 15.85
CA LYS A 490 11.27 14.29 16.01
C LYS A 490 10.36 14.76 14.87
N ALA A 491 9.37 13.95 14.53
CA ALA A 491 8.26 14.36 13.67
C ALA A 491 6.92 13.95 14.27
N SER A 492 5.88 14.76 14.04
CA SER A 492 4.50 14.42 14.40
C SER A 492 3.62 14.29 13.16
N LEU A 493 2.85 13.20 13.14
CA LEU A 493 1.84 12.90 12.15
C LEU A 493 0.49 12.82 12.87
N ARG A 494 -0.32 13.87 12.78
CA ARG A 494 -1.62 13.97 13.45
C ARG A 494 -2.71 14.10 12.42
N GLY A 495 -3.86 13.49 12.64
CA GLY A 495 -4.94 13.66 11.69
C GLY A 495 -6.28 13.03 12.06
N ILE A 496 -7.21 13.24 11.15
CA ILE A 496 -8.54 12.64 11.16
C ILE A 496 -8.72 11.96 9.81
N THR A 497 -9.12 10.69 9.83
CA THR A 497 -9.57 9.94 8.65
C THR A 497 -11.06 9.66 8.83
N ALA A 498 -11.88 9.96 7.83
CA ALA A 498 -13.30 9.66 7.82
C ALA A 498 -13.66 8.91 6.54
N ASN A 499 -14.47 7.86 6.64
CA ASN A 499 -15.03 7.17 5.50
C ASN A 499 -16.49 6.80 5.76
N ALA A 500 -17.30 6.80 4.70
CA ALA A 500 -18.69 6.37 4.74
C ALA A 500 -19.08 5.74 3.41
N GLU A 501 -19.98 4.76 3.48
CA GLU A 501 -20.56 4.11 2.33
C GLU A 501 -22.03 3.82 2.60
N TRP A 502 -22.86 4.22 1.66
CA TRP A 502 -24.28 3.98 1.65
C TRP A 502 -24.64 3.13 0.44
N SER A 503 -25.35 2.02 0.66
CA SER A 503 -25.84 1.13 -0.39
C SER A 503 -27.34 0.92 -0.24
N HIS A 504 -28.07 1.14 -1.34
CA HIS A 504 -29.50 0.88 -1.42
C HIS A 504 -29.89 0.37 -2.81
N GLY A 505 -30.44 -0.85 -2.86
CA GLY A 505 -30.77 -1.51 -4.11
C GLY A 505 -29.54 -1.67 -5.02
N LYS A 506 -29.59 -1.03 -6.19
CA LYS A 506 -28.53 -1.07 -7.21
C LYS A 506 -27.50 0.05 -7.08
N LEU A 507 -27.72 1.01 -6.18
CA LEU A 507 -26.90 2.21 -6.03
C LEU A 507 -26.04 2.11 -4.76
N THR A 508 -24.75 2.41 -4.92
CA THR A 508 -23.80 2.62 -3.83
C THR A 508 -23.18 4.00 -3.97
N LEU A 509 -23.20 4.78 -2.89
CA LEU A 509 -22.51 6.04 -2.75
C LEU A 509 -21.46 5.88 -1.65
N GLY A 510 -20.22 6.25 -1.91
CA GLY A 510 -19.19 6.19 -0.89
C GLY A 510 -18.25 7.37 -0.95
N GLY A 511 -17.53 7.56 0.14
CA GLY A 511 -16.59 8.66 0.24
C GLY A 511 -15.64 8.52 1.40
N GLN A 512 -14.50 9.19 1.28
CA GLN A 512 -13.54 9.32 2.34
C GLN A 512 -12.90 10.71 2.33
N ALA A 513 -12.41 11.13 3.47
CA ALA A 513 -11.65 12.35 3.64
C ALA A 513 -10.59 12.18 4.71
N ASP A 514 -9.43 12.78 4.49
CA ASP A 514 -8.33 12.81 5.43
C ASP A 514 -7.87 14.24 5.65
N TRP A 515 -7.63 14.57 6.91
CA TRP A 515 -6.97 15.80 7.35
C TRP A 515 -5.68 15.42 8.06
N LEU A 516 -4.55 15.65 7.42
CA LEU A 516 -3.22 15.33 7.90
C LEU A 516 -2.48 16.61 8.28
N ARG A 517 -1.81 16.56 9.43
CA ARG A 517 -0.79 17.51 9.84
C ARG A 517 0.50 16.73 10.07
N ALA A 518 1.35 16.71 9.07
CA ALA A 518 2.68 16.10 9.12
C ALA A 518 3.74 17.19 9.23
N ARG A 519 4.41 17.29 10.38
CA ARG A 519 5.40 18.33 10.66
C ARG A 519 6.71 17.78 11.16
N ASP A 520 7.76 18.51 10.82
CA ASP A 520 9.06 18.39 11.45
C ASP A 520 9.02 19.13 12.79
N ASP A 521 9.18 18.38 13.88
CA ASP A 521 9.22 18.88 15.26
C ASP A 521 10.67 18.90 15.80
N SER A 522 11.66 18.79 14.91
CA SER A 522 13.07 18.89 15.25
C SER A 522 13.47 20.30 15.70
N ASN A 523 14.69 20.42 16.21
CA ASN A 523 15.32 21.71 16.46
C ASN A 523 16.15 22.22 15.27
N GLY A 524 15.96 21.64 14.07
CA GLY A 524 16.69 21.98 12.86
C GLY A 524 16.12 23.18 12.09
N ALA A 525 16.74 23.50 10.95
CA ALA A 525 16.33 24.60 10.07
C ALA A 525 14.91 24.42 9.49
N THR A 526 14.41 23.19 9.47
CA THR A 526 13.09 22.80 8.97
C THR A 526 12.04 22.67 10.07
N ARG A 527 12.36 23.09 11.31
CA ARG A 527 11.41 23.11 12.42
C ARG A 527 10.08 23.78 12.04
N ASP A 528 8.98 23.16 12.46
CA ASP A 528 7.60 23.58 12.21
C ASP A 528 7.17 23.58 10.74
N LYS A 529 8.06 23.20 9.81
CA LYS A 529 7.74 23.01 8.39
C LYS A 529 6.94 21.74 8.19
N ARG A 530 6.20 21.71 7.07
CA ARG A 530 5.45 20.54 6.65
C ARG A 530 6.41 19.53 6.04
N LEU A 531 6.21 18.26 6.37
CA LEU A 531 6.97 17.21 5.72
C LEU A 531 6.64 17.18 4.21
N PRO A 532 7.64 17.01 3.32
CA PRO A 532 7.43 17.08 1.88
C PRO A 532 6.45 16.04 1.34
N ARG A 533 5.84 16.36 0.20
CA ARG A 533 4.99 15.52 -0.66
C ARG A 533 3.75 14.91 -0.01
N ARG A 534 3.38 15.40 1.17
CA ARG A 534 2.18 15.00 1.90
C ARG A 534 1.17 16.14 1.86
N ALA A 535 0.02 15.90 1.25
CA ALA A 535 -1.09 16.85 1.28
C ALA A 535 -1.75 16.86 2.65
N ASP A 536 -2.08 18.05 3.15
CA ASP A 536 -2.81 18.22 4.42
C ASP A 536 -4.25 17.69 4.33
N ARG A 537 -4.80 17.62 3.12
CA ARG A 537 -6.20 17.27 2.89
C ARG A 537 -6.30 16.40 1.64
N THR A 538 -6.98 15.27 1.77
CA THR A 538 -7.37 14.44 0.63
C THR A 538 -8.83 14.04 0.79
N ALA A 539 -9.53 13.85 -0.31
CA ALA A 539 -10.88 13.32 -0.29
C ALA A 539 -11.14 12.51 -1.56
N SER A 540 -11.96 11.48 -1.45
CA SER A 540 -12.58 10.87 -2.61
C SER A 540 -14.08 10.66 -2.38
N LEU A 541 -14.84 10.76 -3.45
CA LEU A 541 -16.28 10.49 -3.48
C LEU A 541 -16.55 9.61 -4.70
N TYR A 542 -17.42 8.63 -4.55
CA TYR A 542 -17.80 7.78 -5.68
C TYR A 542 -19.29 7.44 -5.64
N ALA A 543 -19.82 7.21 -6.83
CA ALA A 543 -21.15 6.66 -7.05
C ALA A 543 -21.02 5.46 -7.98
N ALA A 544 -21.60 4.33 -7.60
CA ALA A 544 -21.63 3.12 -8.38
C ALA A 544 -23.07 2.64 -8.55
N TYR A 545 -23.41 2.22 -9.77
CA TYR A 545 -24.70 1.62 -10.07
C TYR A 545 -24.48 0.26 -10.71
N LYS A 546 -25.11 -0.78 -10.14
CA LYS A 546 -24.98 -2.18 -10.57
C LYS A 546 -26.33 -2.73 -11.01
N ALA A 547 -26.52 -2.87 -12.32
CA ALA A 547 -27.60 -3.62 -12.93
C ALA A 547 -27.20 -5.09 -13.15
N ASP A 548 -28.09 -5.86 -13.76
CA ASP A 548 -27.96 -7.33 -13.82
C ASP A 548 -26.85 -7.73 -14.81
N ASN A 549 -26.72 -7.02 -15.93
CA ASN A 549 -25.72 -7.26 -16.96
C ASN A 549 -24.73 -6.10 -17.15
N TRP A 550 -24.91 -4.95 -16.49
CA TRP A 550 -23.95 -3.85 -16.58
C TRP A 550 -23.79 -3.14 -15.24
N GLN A 551 -22.65 -2.49 -15.07
CA GLN A 551 -22.38 -1.62 -13.93
C GLN A 551 -21.52 -0.44 -14.36
N VAL A 552 -21.65 0.67 -13.65
CA VAL A 552 -20.87 1.89 -13.84
C VAL A 552 -20.44 2.42 -12.50
N ARG A 553 -19.26 3.03 -12.44
CA ARG A 553 -18.76 3.78 -11.30
C ARG A 553 -18.16 5.09 -11.77
N GLY A 554 -18.54 6.18 -11.12
CA GLY A 554 -17.86 7.45 -11.21
C GLY A 554 -17.20 7.78 -9.89
N GLU A 555 -15.97 8.28 -9.93
CA GLU A 555 -15.20 8.63 -8.75
C GLU A 555 -14.52 9.99 -8.94
N TRP A 556 -14.49 10.78 -7.88
CA TRP A 556 -13.78 12.05 -7.81
C TRP A 556 -12.75 11.94 -6.72
N GLN A 557 -11.51 12.33 -7.02
CA GLN A 557 -10.41 12.37 -6.07
C GLN A 557 -9.86 13.80 -6.01
N ALA A 558 -9.68 14.32 -4.81
CA ALA A 558 -9.15 15.65 -4.55
C ALA A 558 -7.96 15.57 -3.61
N VAL A 559 -6.89 16.27 -3.98
CA VAL A 559 -5.64 16.35 -3.23
C VAL A 559 -5.29 17.81 -3.00
N GLY A 560 -5.10 18.17 -1.74
CA GLY A 560 -4.77 19.52 -1.32
C GLY A 560 -3.35 19.94 -1.72
N ARG A 561 -3.04 21.22 -1.47
CA ARG A 561 -1.70 21.76 -1.63
C ARG A 561 -0.69 21.01 -0.76
N ARG A 562 0.56 20.94 -1.21
CA ARG A 562 1.71 20.39 -0.48
C ARG A 562 3.00 21.08 -0.93
N PHE A 563 4.13 20.65 -0.42
CA PHE A 563 5.46 21.15 -0.81
C PHE A 563 6.31 19.98 -1.31
N ASP A 564 7.19 20.21 -2.28
CA ASP A 564 8.10 19.16 -2.77
C ASP A 564 9.38 19.05 -1.92
N ASP A 565 9.74 20.12 -1.20
CA ASP A 565 10.99 20.26 -0.45
C ASP A 565 10.78 20.48 1.06
N ALA A 566 11.80 20.14 1.86
CA ALA A 566 11.75 20.21 3.31
C ALA A 566 11.72 21.65 3.86
N ALA A 567 12.27 22.61 3.12
CA ALA A 567 12.23 24.03 3.51
C ALA A 567 10.87 24.68 3.23
N ASN A 568 10.00 24.00 2.46
CA ASN A 568 8.70 24.46 1.98
C ASN A 568 8.81 25.69 1.06
N ASN A 569 9.82 25.70 0.18
CA ASN A 569 10.01 26.73 -0.84
C ASN A 569 9.34 26.36 -2.18
N ASP A 570 9.06 25.07 -2.40
CA ASP A 570 8.53 24.53 -3.65
C ASP A 570 7.08 24.06 -3.49
N PRO A 571 6.08 24.96 -3.58
CA PRO A 571 4.69 24.59 -3.42
C PRO A 571 4.17 23.82 -4.64
N LEU A 572 3.39 22.77 -4.36
CA LEU A 572 2.59 22.04 -5.34
C LEU A 572 1.12 22.37 -5.14
N GLY A 573 0.47 22.82 -6.21
CA GLY A 573 -0.96 23.14 -6.22
C GLY A 573 -1.84 21.94 -5.86
N GLY A 574 -2.99 22.22 -5.27
CA GLY A 574 -4.05 21.22 -5.13
C GLY A 574 -4.68 20.88 -6.48
N TYR A 575 -5.25 19.69 -6.59
CA TYR A 575 -5.91 19.21 -7.80
C TYR A 575 -7.10 18.32 -7.46
N ALA A 576 -7.99 18.17 -8.43
CA ALA A 576 -9.04 17.17 -8.41
C ALA A 576 -9.13 16.48 -9.78
N VAL A 577 -9.35 15.18 -9.77
CA VAL A 577 -9.52 14.33 -10.96
C VAL A 577 -10.81 13.53 -10.84
N ALA A 578 -11.46 13.30 -11.96
CA ALA A 578 -12.66 12.48 -12.04
C ALA A 578 -12.40 11.27 -12.93
N ASN A 579 -12.82 10.10 -12.47
CA ASN A 579 -12.54 8.80 -13.06
C ASN A 579 -13.85 8.08 -13.31
N LEU A 580 -13.93 7.35 -14.42
CA LEU A 580 -15.09 6.55 -14.79
C LEU A 580 -14.67 5.12 -15.08
N SER A 581 -15.50 4.16 -14.66
CA SER A 581 -15.40 2.78 -15.11
C SER A 581 -16.78 2.21 -15.39
N ALA A 582 -16.84 1.32 -16.37
CA ALA A 582 -18.05 0.60 -16.74
C ALA A 582 -17.70 -0.83 -17.15
N SER A 583 -18.61 -1.76 -16.89
CA SER A 583 -18.53 -3.11 -17.44
C SER A 583 -19.91 -3.59 -17.88
N TRP A 584 -19.96 -4.28 -19.01
CA TRP A 584 -21.18 -4.81 -19.60
C TRP A 584 -20.97 -6.27 -20.03
N SER A 585 -21.67 -7.19 -19.38
CA SER A 585 -21.76 -8.61 -19.76
C SER A 585 -22.67 -8.74 -20.97
N VAL A 586 -22.06 -8.75 -22.16
CA VAL A 586 -22.75 -8.87 -23.46
C VAL A 586 -23.36 -10.27 -23.61
N THR A 587 -22.64 -11.29 -23.14
CA THR A 587 -23.13 -12.67 -23.05
C THR A 587 -22.81 -13.23 -21.67
N ARG A 588 -23.16 -14.50 -21.42
CA ARG A 588 -22.81 -15.19 -20.18
C ARG A 588 -21.31 -15.20 -19.91
N ASP A 589 -20.52 -15.29 -20.98
CA ASP A 589 -19.09 -15.55 -20.95
C ASP A 589 -18.25 -14.36 -21.47
N VAL A 590 -18.87 -13.36 -22.12
CA VAL A 590 -18.17 -12.18 -22.67
C VAL A 590 -18.60 -10.91 -21.94
N THR A 591 -17.61 -10.17 -21.43
CA THR A 591 -17.78 -8.87 -20.79
C THR A 591 -16.92 -7.82 -21.47
N LEU A 592 -17.51 -6.67 -21.80
CA LEU A 592 -16.80 -5.46 -22.21
C LEU A 592 -16.51 -4.62 -20.96
N LEU A 593 -15.31 -4.06 -20.87
CA LEU A 593 -14.91 -3.14 -19.82
C LEU A 593 -14.39 -1.85 -20.43
N ALA A 594 -14.71 -0.73 -19.80
CA ALA A 594 -14.24 0.59 -20.17
C ALA A 594 -13.77 1.31 -18.91
N THR A 595 -12.58 1.91 -18.96
CA THR A 595 -12.07 2.77 -17.90
C THR A 595 -11.58 4.09 -18.50
N LEU A 596 -11.72 5.17 -17.74
CA LEU A 596 -11.28 6.50 -18.12
C LEU A 596 -10.83 7.25 -16.86
N ASP A 597 -9.52 7.35 -16.68
CA ASP A 597 -8.87 8.13 -15.64
C ASP A 597 -8.71 9.59 -16.09
N ASN A 598 -8.84 10.52 -15.14
CA ASN A 598 -8.67 11.95 -15.37
C ASN A 598 -9.53 12.47 -16.55
N LEU A 599 -10.84 12.24 -16.47
CA LEU A 599 -11.88 12.58 -17.44
C LEU A 599 -11.70 14.00 -18.02
N PHE A 600 -11.37 14.98 -17.19
CA PHE A 600 -11.22 16.38 -17.59
C PHE A 600 -9.83 16.75 -18.09
N ASN A 601 -8.91 15.79 -18.22
CA ASN A 601 -7.52 15.99 -18.63
C ASN A 601 -6.81 17.06 -17.78
N ARG A 602 -7.02 17.03 -16.46
CA ARG A 602 -6.41 17.96 -15.53
C ARG A 602 -4.89 17.75 -15.53
N LYS A 603 -4.15 18.81 -15.77
CA LYS A 603 -2.71 18.86 -15.52
C LYS A 603 -2.48 19.10 -14.03
N TYR A 604 -1.70 18.22 -13.42
CA TYR A 604 -1.24 18.34 -12.05
C TYR A 604 0.11 17.63 -11.94
N GLN A 605 0.77 17.83 -10.82
CA GLN A 605 2.04 17.20 -10.51
C GLN A 605 1.88 16.50 -9.17
N SER A 606 2.49 15.32 -8.99
CA SER A 606 2.60 14.64 -7.69
C SER A 606 3.95 14.97 -7.02
N VAL A 607 4.98 15.11 -7.84
CA VAL A 607 6.35 15.58 -7.55
C VAL A 607 6.64 16.76 -8.46
N LYS A 608 7.34 17.78 -7.97
CA LYS A 608 7.66 18.99 -8.78
C LYS A 608 8.33 18.60 -10.09
N ASP A 609 7.95 19.28 -11.16
CA ASP A 609 8.41 19.08 -12.55
C ASP A 609 8.03 17.75 -13.21
N TYR A 610 7.58 16.73 -12.48
CA TYR A 610 7.20 15.44 -13.07
C TYR A 610 5.80 15.46 -13.70
N GLY A 611 5.67 14.80 -14.85
CA GLY A 611 4.44 14.64 -15.61
C GLY A 611 3.49 13.59 -15.04
N VAL A 612 2.26 13.62 -15.55
CA VAL A 612 1.22 12.60 -15.31
C VAL A 612 0.63 12.21 -16.67
N MET A 613 0.03 11.03 -16.77
CA MET A 613 -0.52 10.51 -18.03
C MET A 613 -1.61 11.42 -18.65
N GLY A 614 -2.24 12.29 -17.85
CA GLY A 614 -3.38 13.08 -18.31
C GLY A 614 -4.63 12.21 -18.41
N ARG A 615 -5.55 12.55 -19.32
CA ARG A 615 -6.74 11.72 -19.58
C ARG A 615 -6.30 10.39 -20.16
N ASN A 616 -6.60 9.29 -19.48
CA ASN A 616 -6.13 7.96 -19.85
C ASN A 616 -7.27 6.94 -19.82
N GLY A 617 -7.60 6.34 -20.96
CA GLY A 617 -8.71 5.41 -21.08
C GLY A 617 -8.30 4.07 -21.69
N MET A 618 -9.01 3.02 -21.33
CA MET A 618 -8.81 1.66 -21.83
C MET A 618 -10.17 1.00 -22.11
N LEU A 619 -10.25 0.32 -23.24
CA LEU A 619 -11.35 -0.60 -23.57
C LEU A 619 -10.79 -2.02 -23.56
N SER A 620 -11.49 -2.92 -22.88
CA SER A 620 -11.09 -4.32 -22.76
C SER A 620 -12.24 -5.27 -23.05
N VAL A 621 -11.92 -6.41 -23.65
CA VAL A 621 -12.82 -7.55 -23.79
C VAL A 621 -12.31 -8.64 -22.87
N ARG A 622 -13.20 -9.19 -22.05
CA ARG A 622 -12.93 -10.34 -21.20
C ARG A 622 -13.84 -11.49 -21.59
N TRP A 623 -13.24 -12.62 -21.94
CA TRP A 623 -13.91 -13.91 -21.99
C TRP A 623 -13.69 -14.64 -20.66
N THR A 624 -14.71 -15.30 -20.14
CA THR A 624 -14.63 -16.09 -18.90
C THR A 624 -15.44 -17.36 -19.07
N LEU A 625 -14.76 -18.49 -18.98
CA LEU A 625 -15.36 -19.80 -18.76
C LEU A 625 -15.82 -19.86 -17.31
N LYS A 626 -17.15 -19.89 -17.13
CA LYS A 626 -17.80 -20.04 -15.84
C LYS A 626 -18.09 -21.49 -15.51
#